data_AF-A0A7S2JXD4-F1
#
_entry.id   AF-A0A7S2JXD4-F1
#
_cell.length_a   1.000
_cell.length_b   1.000
_cell.length_c   1.000
_cell.angle_alpha   90.00
_cell.angle_beta   90.00
_cell.angle_gamma   90.00
#
_symmetry.space_group_name_H-M   'P 1'
#
loop_
_entity.id
_entity.type
_entity.pdbx_description
1 polymer ?
#
loop_
_entity_poly.entity_id
_entity_poly.type
_entity_poly.pdbx_seq_one_letter_code
_entity_poly.pdbx_strand_id
1 'polypeptide(L)'
;LAAETVRRLMQALTAAGLDTVERAQLELDQAVERFSGLLGAETERLREQAAATREAAQRRVAAAIERRAAQQREQEAVAARVAELTQEVVRVESEAATAAQAVMISSEQEETLSPEDALQAVKLCEEALCAVRAAVQAAQDNCTVAMPEALSLCLTMGEEPTQSPQQGLIKQLLGRLAAVNTSLDGAMERSKVSRERASRKAAAARKEREQKELFVRFD
;
A
#
# COMPACT_ATOMS: atom_id res chain seq x y z
N LEU A 1 -6.46 50.43 -40.44
CA LEU A 1 -5.31 50.25 -41.36
C LEU A 1 -5.73 49.70 -42.73
N ALA A 2 -5.82 48.40 -43.02
CA ALA A 2 -6.12 47.91 -44.39
C ALA A 2 -7.43 48.46 -45.00
N ALA A 3 -8.54 48.37 -44.27
CA ALA A 3 -9.84 48.91 -44.68
C ALA A 3 -9.86 50.44 -44.84
N GLU A 4 -8.90 51.12 -44.21
CA GLU A 4 -8.78 52.58 -44.20
C GLU A 4 -7.91 53.06 -45.36
N THR A 5 -6.88 52.29 -45.71
CA THR A 5 -6.06 52.46 -46.92
C THR A 5 -6.88 52.20 -48.18
N VAL A 6 -7.66 51.11 -48.23
CA VAL A 6 -8.57 50.81 -49.36
C VAL A 6 -9.61 51.93 -49.52
N ARG A 7 -10.19 52.40 -48.41
CA ARG A 7 -11.16 53.50 -48.43
C ARG A 7 -10.55 54.81 -48.96
N ARG A 8 -9.33 55.16 -48.55
CA ARG A 8 -8.59 56.33 -49.05
C ARG A 8 -8.29 56.21 -50.55
N LEU A 9 -7.83 55.05 -51.00
CA LEU A 9 -7.51 54.80 -52.41
C LEU A 9 -8.76 54.82 -53.29
N MET A 10 -9.87 54.22 -52.84
CA MET A 10 -11.16 54.28 -53.53
C MET A 10 -11.71 55.71 -53.64
N GLN A 11 -11.54 56.53 -52.58
CA GLN A 11 -11.93 57.95 -52.58
C GLN A 11 -11.06 58.79 -53.54
N ALA A 12 -9.77 58.47 -53.68
CA ALA A 12 -8.90 59.12 -54.66
C ALA A 12 -9.25 58.74 -56.11
N LEU A 13 -9.64 57.48 -56.33
CA LEU A 13 -10.09 56.94 -57.63
C LEU A 13 -11.39 57.59 -58.14
N THR A 14 -12.30 57.97 -57.23
CA THR A 14 -13.60 58.56 -57.59
C THR A 14 -13.51 60.04 -57.98
N ALA A 15 -12.37 60.70 -57.71
CA ALA A 15 -12.22 62.15 -57.84
C ALA A 15 -11.32 62.60 -59.03
N ALA A 16 -10.76 61.68 -59.83
CA ALA A 16 -9.65 62.01 -60.74
C ALA A 16 -9.77 61.34 -62.13
N GLY A 17 -9.14 61.91 -63.16
CA GLY A 17 -9.18 61.45 -64.57
C GLY A 17 -8.50 60.10 -64.83
N LEU A 18 -8.56 59.61 -66.07
CA LEU A 18 -8.10 58.24 -66.47
C LEU A 18 -6.67 57.87 -66.01
N ASP A 19 -5.68 58.77 -66.14
CA ASP A 19 -4.29 58.52 -65.71
C ASP A 19 -4.13 58.34 -64.19
N THR A 20 -5.00 58.98 -63.40
CA THR A 20 -5.03 58.85 -61.93
C THR A 20 -5.78 57.60 -61.45
N VAL A 21 -6.69 57.06 -62.28
CA VAL A 21 -7.37 55.79 -62.04
C VAL A 21 -6.40 54.62 -62.22
N GLU A 22 -5.60 54.60 -63.30
CA GLU A 22 -4.61 53.55 -63.52
C GLU A 22 -3.55 53.49 -62.42
N ARG A 23 -3.08 54.66 -61.94
CA ARG A 23 -2.14 54.73 -60.83
C ARG A 23 -2.74 54.23 -59.51
N ALA A 24 -3.97 54.62 -59.22
CA ALA A 24 -4.64 54.19 -58.00
C ALA A 24 -5.01 52.70 -58.03
N GLN A 25 -5.31 52.15 -59.21
CA GLN A 25 -5.49 50.71 -59.43
C GLN A 25 -4.18 49.95 -59.15
N LEU A 26 -3.05 50.42 -59.69
CA LEU A 26 -1.73 49.83 -59.47
C LEU A 26 -1.32 49.84 -57.99
N GLU A 27 -1.60 50.94 -57.28
CA GLU A 27 -1.34 51.05 -55.84
C GLU A 27 -2.21 50.09 -55.02
N LEU A 28 -3.46 49.87 -55.46
CA LEU A 28 -4.39 48.93 -54.82
C LEU A 28 -3.95 47.48 -55.06
N ASP A 29 -3.54 47.12 -56.27
CA ASP A 29 -3.02 45.79 -56.60
C ASP A 29 -1.73 45.49 -55.80
N GLN A 30 -0.80 46.44 -55.71
CA GLN A 30 0.39 46.32 -54.87
C GLN A 30 0.06 46.23 -53.37
N ALA A 31 -0.99 46.90 -52.91
CA ALA A 31 -1.44 46.78 -51.53
C ALA A 31 -2.05 45.40 -51.26
N VAL A 32 -2.87 44.88 -52.19
CA VAL A 32 -3.47 43.54 -52.11
C VAL A 32 -2.39 42.46 -52.09
N GLU A 33 -1.39 42.53 -52.97
CA GLU A 33 -0.26 41.59 -52.96
C GLU A 33 0.50 41.62 -51.63
N ARG A 34 0.82 42.81 -51.12
CA ARG A 34 1.49 42.98 -49.82
C ARG A 34 0.65 42.41 -48.67
N PHE A 35 -0.66 42.67 -48.64
CA PHE A 35 -1.54 42.11 -47.61
C PHE A 35 -1.68 40.60 -47.72
N SER A 36 -1.73 40.05 -48.94
CA SER A 36 -1.79 38.61 -49.17
C SER A 36 -0.51 37.90 -48.68
N GLY A 37 0.67 38.48 -48.91
CA GLY A 37 1.94 37.98 -48.39
C GLY A 37 2.03 38.03 -46.87
N LEU A 38 1.54 39.11 -46.24
CA LEU A 38 1.45 39.23 -44.78
C LEU A 38 0.49 38.19 -44.17
N LEU A 39 -0.68 37.99 -44.78
CA LEU A 39 -1.64 36.96 -44.36
C LEU A 39 -1.06 35.55 -44.51
N GLY A 40 -0.33 35.27 -45.58
CA GLY A 40 0.38 34.01 -45.80
C GLY A 40 1.45 33.74 -44.74
N ALA A 41 2.30 34.75 -44.45
CA ALA A 41 3.32 34.63 -43.42
C ALA A 41 2.74 34.44 -42.02
N GLU A 42 1.66 35.15 -41.68
CA GLU A 42 1.02 35.02 -40.37
C GLU A 42 0.28 33.68 -40.23
N THR A 43 -0.30 33.15 -41.30
CA THR A 43 -0.90 31.80 -41.29
C THR A 43 0.13 30.69 -41.12
N GLU A 44 1.29 30.78 -41.78
CA GLU A 44 2.39 29.84 -41.53
C GLU A 44 2.91 29.93 -40.10
N ARG A 45 3.11 31.15 -39.58
CA ARG A 45 3.51 31.36 -38.19
C ARG A 45 2.52 30.74 -37.20
N LEU A 46 1.22 30.92 -37.42
CA LEU A 46 0.17 30.31 -36.58
C LEU A 46 0.17 28.78 -36.69
N ARG A 47 0.43 28.21 -37.88
CA ARG A 47 0.58 26.75 -38.06
C ARG A 47 1.75 26.21 -37.27
N GLU A 48 2.92 26.87 -37.32
CA GLU A 48 4.10 26.48 -36.55
C GLU A 48 3.85 26.56 -35.05
N GLN A 49 3.23 27.63 -34.57
CA GLN A 49 2.86 27.78 -33.15
C GLN A 49 1.86 26.72 -32.70
N ALA A 50 0.86 26.42 -33.53
CA ALA A 50 -0.11 25.35 -33.24
C ALA A 50 0.56 23.97 -33.21
N ALA A 51 1.48 23.69 -34.14
CA ALA A 51 2.25 22.45 -34.17
C ALA A 51 3.14 22.30 -32.92
N ALA A 52 3.89 23.34 -32.55
CA ALA A 52 4.72 23.34 -31.35
C ALA A 52 3.88 23.16 -30.07
N THR A 53 2.72 23.82 -29.99
CA THR A 53 1.79 23.67 -28.85
C THR A 53 1.22 22.26 -28.78
N ARG A 54 0.84 21.68 -29.92
CA ARG A 54 0.35 20.31 -30.00
C ARG A 54 1.41 19.31 -29.58
N GLU A 55 2.65 19.47 -30.05
CA GLU A 55 3.76 18.60 -29.67
C GLU A 55 4.06 18.68 -28.17
N ALA A 56 4.10 19.90 -27.60
CA ALA A 56 4.26 20.11 -26.17
C ALA A 56 3.12 19.46 -25.37
N ALA A 57 1.87 19.58 -25.83
CA ALA A 57 0.72 18.93 -25.22
C ALA A 57 0.82 17.40 -25.29
N GLN A 58 1.22 16.83 -26.44
CA GLN A 58 1.43 15.39 -26.61
C GLN A 58 2.50 14.85 -25.66
N ARG A 59 3.63 15.57 -25.50
CA ARG A 59 4.68 15.18 -24.54
C ARG A 59 4.17 15.20 -23.10
N ARG A 60 3.38 16.21 -22.71
CA ARG A 60 2.77 16.27 -21.37
C ARG A 60 1.80 15.13 -21.12
N VAL A 61 0.97 14.79 -22.12
CA VAL A 61 0.04 13.67 -22.03
C VAL A 61 0.78 12.33 -21.93
N ALA A 62 1.81 12.11 -22.75
CA ALA A 62 2.64 10.91 -22.67
C ALA A 62 3.28 10.75 -21.29
N ALA A 63 3.90 11.82 -20.76
CA ALA A 63 4.47 11.82 -19.41
C ALA A 63 3.41 11.58 -18.31
N ALA A 64 2.19 12.09 -18.47
CA ALA A 64 1.10 11.84 -17.52
C ALA A 64 0.62 10.37 -17.57
N ILE A 65 0.56 9.76 -18.75
CA ILE A 65 0.23 8.34 -18.92
C ILE A 65 1.30 7.46 -18.27
N GLU A 66 2.58 7.74 -18.51
CA GLU A 66 3.70 7.00 -17.90
C GLU A 66 3.69 7.09 -16.37
N ARG A 67 3.48 8.30 -15.82
CA ARG A 67 3.35 8.49 -14.37
C ARG A 67 2.18 7.71 -13.78
N ARG A 68 1.03 7.75 -14.44
CA ARG A 68 -0.16 6.99 -13.99
C ARG A 68 0.09 5.49 -14.06
N ALA A 69 0.77 5.01 -15.09
CA ALA A 69 1.14 3.60 -15.20
C ALA A 69 2.13 3.16 -14.11
N ALA A 70 3.08 4.02 -13.73
CA ALA A 70 3.99 3.77 -12.61
C ALA A 70 3.24 3.71 -11.27
N GLN A 71 2.38 4.70 -11.00
CA GLN A 71 1.53 4.74 -9.80
C GLN A 71 0.64 3.50 -9.67
N GLN A 72 0.06 3.04 -10.78
CA GLN A 72 -0.77 1.83 -10.80
C GLN A 72 0.03 0.58 -10.40
N ARG A 73 1.26 0.43 -10.89
CA ARG A 73 2.13 -0.69 -10.52
C ARG A 73 2.55 -0.64 -9.05
N GLU A 74 2.85 0.55 -8.53
CA GLU A 74 3.15 0.74 -7.11
C GLU A 74 1.94 0.38 -6.24
N GLN A 75 0.74 0.80 -6.65
CA GLN A 75 -0.50 0.46 -5.95
C GLN A 75 -0.77 -1.05 -5.94
N GLU A 76 -0.56 -1.73 -7.07
CA GLU A 76 -0.69 -3.18 -7.18
C GLU A 76 0.34 -3.92 -6.32
N ALA A 77 1.59 -3.43 -6.27
CA ALA A 77 2.63 -4.01 -5.42
C ALA A 77 2.31 -3.87 -3.92
N VAL A 78 1.86 -2.69 -3.48
CA VAL A 78 1.43 -2.49 -2.08
C VAL A 78 0.19 -3.35 -1.77
N ALA A 79 -0.77 -3.44 -2.69
CA ALA A 79 -1.94 -4.29 -2.51
C ALA A 79 -1.58 -5.79 -2.39
N ALA A 80 -0.66 -6.27 -3.22
CA ALA A 80 -0.12 -7.63 -3.13
C ALA A 80 0.57 -7.87 -1.79
N ARG A 81 1.39 -6.91 -1.34
CA ARG A 81 2.07 -6.99 -0.03
C ARG A 81 1.08 -7.06 1.13
N VAL A 82 0.02 -6.24 1.11
CA VAL A 82 -1.05 -6.29 2.12
C VAL A 82 -1.80 -7.62 2.09
N ALA A 83 -2.00 -8.22 0.92
CA ALA A 83 -2.60 -9.54 0.80
C ALA A 83 -1.72 -10.64 1.42
N GLU A 84 -0.40 -10.61 1.18
CA GLU A 84 0.57 -11.51 1.83
C GLU A 84 0.53 -11.38 3.36
N LEU A 85 0.59 -10.14 3.88
CA LEU A 85 0.49 -9.88 5.32
C LEU A 85 -0.83 -10.41 5.89
N THR A 86 -1.93 -10.25 5.15
CA THR A 86 -3.24 -10.76 5.58
C THR A 86 -3.21 -12.28 5.74
N GLN A 87 -2.61 -12.99 4.78
CA GLN A 87 -2.47 -14.45 4.85
C GLN A 87 -1.55 -14.87 6.01
N GLU A 88 -0.44 -14.16 6.21
CA GLU A 88 0.47 -14.40 7.33
C GLU A 88 -0.24 -14.24 8.68
N VAL A 89 -1.00 -13.16 8.86
CA VAL A 89 -1.78 -12.92 10.09
C VAL A 89 -2.82 -14.02 10.31
N VAL A 90 -3.55 -14.44 9.27
CA VAL A 90 -4.53 -15.53 9.38
C VAL A 90 -3.86 -16.85 9.79
N ARG A 91 -2.69 -17.16 9.21
CA ARG A 91 -1.92 -18.34 9.58
C ARG A 91 -1.51 -18.29 11.05
N VAL A 92 -0.90 -17.19 11.48
CA VAL A 92 -0.43 -17.02 12.86
C VAL A 92 -1.58 -17.03 13.88
N GLU A 93 -2.73 -16.44 13.54
CA GLU A 93 -3.96 -16.53 14.34
C GLU A 93 -4.40 -17.98 14.55
N SER A 94 -4.39 -18.78 13.48
CA SER A 94 -4.79 -20.20 13.55
C SER A 94 -3.81 -21.02 14.40
N GLU A 95 -2.51 -20.75 14.29
CA GLU A 95 -1.47 -21.38 15.10
C GLU A 95 -1.61 -20.99 16.58
N ALA A 96 -1.91 -19.72 16.85
CA ALA A 96 -2.14 -19.23 18.21
C ALA A 96 -3.40 -19.83 18.83
N ALA A 97 -4.49 -19.94 18.07
CA ALA A 97 -5.70 -20.62 18.51
C ALA A 97 -5.43 -22.10 18.83
N THR A 98 -4.68 -22.79 17.97
CA THR A 98 -4.31 -24.20 18.17
C THR A 98 -3.43 -24.39 19.41
N ALA A 99 -2.42 -23.54 19.59
CA ALA A 99 -1.55 -23.58 20.77
C ALA A 99 -2.33 -23.29 22.06
N ALA A 100 -3.20 -22.28 22.06
CA ALA A 100 -4.05 -21.96 23.20
C ALA A 100 -5.04 -23.10 23.53
N GLN A 101 -5.59 -23.77 22.52
CA GLN A 101 -6.46 -24.93 22.70
C GLN A 101 -5.71 -26.14 23.24
N ALA A 102 -4.48 -26.39 22.79
CA ALA A 102 -3.61 -27.45 23.32
C ALA A 102 -3.37 -27.28 24.83
N VAL A 103 -3.16 -26.05 25.30
CA VAL A 103 -3.04 -25.75 26.74
C VAL A 103 -4.31 -26.11 27.50
N MET A 104 -5.49 -25.80 26.96
CA MET A 104 -6.75 -26.16 27.60
C MET A 104 -6.92 -27.68 27.70
N ILE A 105 -6.70 -28.39 26.59
CA ILE A 105 -6.81 -29.85 26.52
C ILE A 105 -5.82 -30.50 27.50
N SER A 106 -4.57 -30.04 27.53
CA SER A 106 -3.55 -30.53 28.46
C SER A 106 -3.96 -30.30 29.92
N SER A 107 -4.61 -29.17 30.23
CA SER A 107 -5.09 -28.88 31.59
C SER A 107 -6.29 -29.74 31.99
N GLU A 108 -7.18 -30.09 31.05
CA GLU A 108 -8.34 -30.96 31.29
C GLU A 108 -7.94 -32.43 31.47
N GLN A 109 -6.91 -32.87 30.75
CA GLN A 109 -6.38 -34.24 30.82
C GLN A 109 -5.34 -34.44 31.93
N GLU A 110 -5.02 -33.39 32.70
CA GLU A 110 -3.98 -33.45 33.75
C GLU A 110 -4.29 -34.47 34.87
N GLU A 111 -5.57 -34.83 35.06
CA GLU A 111 -5.99 -35.81 36.08
C GLU A 111 -5.95 -37.25 35.57
N THR A 112 -5.97 -37.47 34.25
CA THR A 112 -5.98 -38.81 33.64
C THR A 112 -4.57 -39.30 33.27
N LEU A 113 -3.63 -38.37 33.09
CA LEU A 113 -2.25 -38.66 32.75
C LEU A 113 -1.40 -39.01 33.97
N SER A 114 -0.30 -39.72 33.73
CA SER A 114 0.72 -39.88 34.76
C SER A 114 1.33 -38.51 35.10
N PRO A 115 1.82 -38.28 36.34
CA PRO A 115 2.40 -36.98 36.71
C PRO A 115 3.59 -36.54 35.85
N GLU A 116 4.35 -37.49 35.31
CA GLU A 116 5.50 -37.20 34.43
C GLU A 116 5.05 -36.84 33.02
N ASP A 117 4.03 -37.53 32.49
CA ASP A 117 3.43 -37.23 31.18
C ASP A 117 2.69 -35.89 31.19
N ALA A 118 1.96 -35.58 32.27
CA ALA A 118 1.29 -34.29 32.44
C ALA A 118 2.31 -33.14 32.46
N LEU A 119 3.44 -33.30 33.17
CA LEU A 119 4.51 -32.30 33.19
C LEU A 119 5.16 -32.13 31.82
N GLN A 120 5.34 -33.20 31.05
CA GLN A 120 5.89 -33.15 29.70
C GLN A 120 4.92 -32.49 28.71
N ALA A 121 3.62 -32.80 28.79
CA ALA A 121 2.59 -32.18 27.95
C ALA A 121 2.53 -30.66 28.16
N VAL A 122 2.61 -30.20 29.41
CA VAL A 122 2.65 -28.76 29.71
C VAL A 122 3.90 -28.10 29.12
N LYS A 123 5.09 -28.71 29.23
CA LYS A 123 6.31 -28.16 28.62
C LYS A 123 6.19 -28.00 27.10
N LEU A 124 5.66 -29.01 26.41
CA LEU A 124 5.42 -28.95 24.97
C LEU A 124 4.43 -27.83 24.60
N CYS A 125 3.41 -27.61 25.43
CA CYS A 125 2.49 -26.49 25.25
C CYS A 125 3.19 -25.13 25.47
N GLU A 126 4.07 -25.00 26.47
CA GLU A 126 4.85 -23.77 26.69
C GLU A 126 5.79 -23.48 25.52
N GLU A 127 6.48 -24.49 24.99
CA GLU A 127 7.35 -24.38 23.81
C GLU A 127 6.55 -23.93 22.58
N ALA A 128 5.37 -24.52 22.35
CA ALA A 128 4.48 -24.12 21.27
C ALA A 128 3.99 -22.67 21.43
N LEU A 129 3.58 -22.25 22.63
CA LEU A 129 3.19 -20.87 22.90
C LEU A 129 4.34 -19.88 22.66
N CYS A 130 5.56 -20.22 23.09
CA CYS A 130 6.75 -19.41 22.84
C CYS A 130 7.06 -19.27 21.34
N ALA A 131 6.99 -20.37 20.58
CA ALA A 131 7.22 -20.36 19.14
C ALA A 131 6.18 -19.51 18.41
N VAL A 132 4.90 -19.66 18.74
CA VAL A 132 3.83 -18.87 18.12
C VAL A 132 3.93 -17.40 18.50
N ARG A 133 4.33 -17.08 19.73
CA ARG A 133 4.57 -15.69 20.15
C ARG A 133 5.66 -15.01 19.33
N ALA A 134 6.73 -15.73 19.02
CA ALA A 134 7.77 -15.22 18.11
C ALA A 134 7.22 -14.98 16.69
N ALA A 135 6.36 -15.86 16.20
CA ALA A 135 5.69 -15.69 14.91
C ALA A 135 4.73 -14.49 14.88
N VAL A 136 3.97 -14.25 15.96
CA VAL A 136 3.13 -13.05 16.12
C VAL A 136 3.98 -11.79 16.09
N GLN A 137 5.10 -11.75 16.81
CA GLN A 137 6.00 -10.61 16.81
C GLN A 137 6.56 -10.33 15.40
N ALA A 138 7.02 -11.38 14.71
CA ALA A 138 7.52 -11.25 13.34
C ALA A 138 6.44 -10.68 12.39
N ALA A 139 5.19 -11.15 12.50
CA ALA A 139 4.08 -10.62 11.73
C ALA A 139 3.78 -9.13 12.06
N GLN A 140 3.88 -8.74 13.34
CA GLN A 140 3.73 -7.34 13.76
C GLN A 140 4.82 -6.44 13.18
N ASP A 141 6.07 -6.92 13.19
CA ASP A 141 7.21 -6.21 12.62
C ASP A 141 7.03 -6.04 11.11
N ASN A 142 6.61 -7.11 10.41
CA ASN A 142 6.30 -7.07 8.98
C ASN A 142 5.20 -6.04 8.64
N CYS A 143 4.12 -5.99 9.43
CA CYS A 143 3.08 -4.98 9.26
C CYS A 143 3.59 -3.56 9.54
N THR A 144 4.47 -3.39 10.52
CA THR A 144 5.06 -2.09 10.87
C THR A 144 5.97 -1.59 9.75
N VAL A 145 6.77 -2.46 9.15
CA VAL A 145 7.66 -2.14 8.03
C VAL A 145 6.88 -1.80 6.74
N ALA A 146 5.70 -2.40 6.53
CA ALA A 146 4.87 -2.10 5.35
C ALA A 146 4.09 -0.77 5.46
N MET A 147 3.93 -0.22 6.67
CA MET A 147 3.14 1.00 6.88
C MET A 147 3.71 2.24 6.15
N PRO A 148 5.04 2.51 6.18
CA PRO A 148 5.63 3.59 5.38
C PRO A 148 5.42 3.47 3.88
N GLU A 149 5.41 2.26 3.33
CA GLU A 149 5.20 2.03 1.89
C GLU A 149 3.79 2.44 1.47
N ALA A 150 2.78 2.04 2.26
CA ALA A 150 1.39 2.46 2.05
C ALA A 150 1.20 3.99 2.19
N LEU A 151 1.92 4.63 3.12
CA LEU A 151 1.92 6.09 3.29
C LEU A 151 2.58 6.80 2.11
N SER A 152 3.71 6.29 1.63
CA SER A 152 4.44 6.88 0.51
C SER A 152 3.59 6.87 -0.76
N LEU A 153 2.84 5.80 -1.01
CA LEU A 153 1.93 5.70 -2.14
C LEU A 153 0.83 6.77 -2.10
N CYS A 154 0.24 7.07 -0.93
CA CYS A 154 -0.78 8.11 -0.83
C CYS A 154 -0.22 9.50 -1.14
N LEU A 155 1.00 9.78 -0.69
CA LEU A 155 1.69 11.04 -1.01
C LEU A 155 1.97 11.17 -2.51
N THR A 156 2.35 10.09 -3.20
CA THR A 156 2.62 10.13 -4.64
C THR A 156 1.35 10.26 -5.48
N MET A 157 0.20 9.81 -4.97
CA MET A 157 -1.10 9.97 -5.62
C MET A 157 -1.81 11.30 -5.28
N GLY A 158 -1.29 12.08 -4.34
CA GLY A 158 -1.91 13.32 -3.88
C GLY A 158 -3.15 13.09 -3.02
N GLU A 159 -3.31 11.89 -2.47
CA GLU A 159 -4.38 11.54 -1.54
C GLU A 159 -3.99 11.91 -0.11
N GLU A 160 -4.98 12.25 0.72
CA GLU A 160 -4.72 12.47 2.13
C GLU A 160 -4.26 11.15 2.79
N PRO A 161 -3.20 11.17 3.62
CA PRO A 161 -2.66 9.96 4.26
C PRO A 161 -3.68 9.20 5.12
N THR A 162 -4.73 9.88 5.58
CA THR A 162 -5.81 9.35 6.40
C THR A 162 -6.84 8.54 5.60
N GLN A 163 -6.84 8.62 4.27
CA GLN A 163 -7.83 7.99 3.39
C GLN A 163 -7.33 6.73 2.69
N SER A 164 -6.07 6.34 2.92
CA SER A 164 -5.45 5.15 2.33
C SER A 164 -6.18 3.85 2.74
N PRO A 165 -6.80 3.13 1.80
CA PRO A 165 -7.40 1.83 2.10
C PRO A 165 -6.37 0.83 2.63
N GLN A 166 -5.16 0.83 2.06
CA GLN A 166 -4.06 -0.06 2.44
C GLN A 166 -3.57 0.22 3.85
N GLN A 167 -3.44 1.50 4.24
CA GLN A 167 -3.09 1.87 5.61
C GLN A 167 -4.15 1.40 6.62
N GLY A 168 -5.42 1.56 6.28
CA GLY A 168 -6.54 1.07 7.10
C GLY A 168 -6.46 -0.43 7.33
N LEU A 169 -6.18 -1.20 6.27
CA LEU A 169 -6.00 -2.65 6.36
C LEU A 169 -4.81 -3.03 7.24
N ILE A 170 -3.64 -2.40 7.07
CA ILE A 170 -2.46 -2.69 7.91
C ILE A 170 -2.75 -2.39 9.38
N LYS A 171 -3.43 -1.27 9.69
CA LYS A 171 -3.86 -0.95 11.06
C LYS A 171 -4.79 -2.02 11.65
N GLN A 172 -5.73 -2.52 10.84
CA GLN A 172 -6.63 -3.60 11.25
C GLN A 172 -5.86 -4.90 11.55
N LEU A 173 -4.88 -5.25 10.71
CA LEU A 173 -4.00 -6.41 10.93
C LEU A 173 -3.20 -6.28 12.23
N LEU A 174 -2.62 -5.11 12.51
CA LEU A 174 -1.92 -4.83 13.77
C LEU A 174 -2.86 -4.98 14.98
N GLY A 175 -4.10 -4.49 14.89
CA GLY A 175 -5.11 -4.65 15.92
C GLY A 175 -5.48 -6.12 16.18
N ARG A 176 -5.58 -6.92 15.12
CA ARG A 176 -5.81 -8.38 15.22
C ARG A 176 -4.65 -9.09 15.91
N LEU A 177 -3.41 -8.81 15.51
CA LEU A 177 -2.21 -9.37 16.15
C LEU A 177 -2.09 -8.98 17.63
N ALA A 178 -2.50 -7.76 17.98
CA ALA A 178 -2.57 -7.33 19.39
C ALA A 178 -3.58 -8.17 20.20
N ALA A 179 -4.75 -8.47 19.63
CA ALA A 179 -5.74 -9.34 20.27
C ALA A 179 -5.22 -10.78 20.43
N VAL A 180 -4.50 -11.31 19.43
CA VAL A 180 -3.84 -12.61 19.52
C VAL A 180 -2.83 -12.65 20.67
N ASN A 181 -1.99 -11.61 20.81
CA ASN A 181 -1.05 -11.51 21.92
C ASN A 181 -1.74 -11.54 23.28
N THR A 182 -2.85 -10.81 23.45
CA THR A 182 -3.63 -10.87 24.70
C THR A 182 -4.19 -12.27 24.98
N SER A 183 -4.62 -13.00 23.94
CA SER A 183 -5.07 -14.39 24.09
C SER A 183 -3.94 -15.33 24.50
N LEU A 184 -2.76 -15.18 23.88
CA LEU A 184 -1.56 -15.95 24.20
C LEU A 184 -1.07 -15.68 25.64
N ASP A 185 -1.17 -14.43 26.13
CA ASP A 185 -0.88 -14.11 27.53
C ASP A 185 -1.78 -14.89 28.49
N GLY A 186 -3.09 -14.93 28.22
CA GLY A 186 -4.02 -15.72 29.01
C GLY A 186 -3.73 -17.23 28.97
N ALA A 187 -3.33 -17.76 27.81
CA ALA A 187 -2.93 -19.16 27.67
C ALA A 187 -1.63 -19.46 28.42
N MET A 188 -0.66 -18.55 28.37
CA MET A 188 0.61 -18.69 29.07
C MET A 188 0.41 -18.72 30.59
N GLU A 189 -0.43 -17.86 31.15
CA GLU A 189 -0.74 -17.89 32.58
C GLU A 189 -1.42 -19.20 33.00
N ARG A 190 -2.35 -19.72 32.20
CA ARG A 190 -2.95 -21.05 32.46
C ARG A 190 -1.91 -22.16 32.45
N SER A 191 -0.99 -22.15 31.48
CA SER A 191 0.07 -23.13 31.38
C SER A 191 1.02 -23.10 32.58
N LYS A 192 1.38 -21.91 33.09
CA LYS A 192 2.20 -21.78 34.30
C LYS A 192 1.55 -22.43 35.51
N VAL A 193 0.24 -22.20 35.71
CA VAL A 193 -0.53 -22.80 36.82
C VAL A 193 -0.56 -24.33 36.69
N SER A 194 -0.82 -24.86 35.48
CA SER A 194 -0.82 -26.31 35.25
C SER A 194 0.58 -26.91 35.46
N ARG A 195 1.64 -26.23 35.03
CA ARG A 195 3.03 -26.65 35.26
C ARG A 195 3.36 -26.76 36.74
N GLU A 196 2.99 -25.76 37.53
CA GLU A 196 3.22 -25.78 38.97
C GLU A 196 2.49 -26.96 39.64
N ARG A 197 1.25 -27.22 39.22
CA ARG A 197 0.45 -28.35 39.72
C ARG A 197 1.05 -29.69 39.33
N ALA A 198 1.36 -29.89 38.05
CA ALA A 198 1.98 -31.11 37.53
C ALA A 198 3.35 -31.37 38.17
N SER A 199 4.16 -30.33 38.36
CA SER A 199 5.47 -30.42 39.03
C SER A 199 5.34 -30.91 40.48
N ARG A 200 4.37 -30.36 41.25
CA ARG A 200 4.10 -30.80 42.63
C ARG A 200 3.66 -32.27 42.67
N LYS A 201 2.76 -32.68 41.77
CA LYS A 201 2.31 -34.08 41.66
C LYS A 201 3.46 -35.02 41.31
N ALA A 202 4.31 -34.65 40.34
CA ALA A 202 5.46 -35.44 39.94
C ALA A 202 6.48 -35.58 41.07
N ALA A 203 6.77 -34.50 41.80
CA ALA A 203 7.66 -34.55 42.96
C ALA A 203 7.10 -35.44 44.09
N ALA A 204 5.80 -35.39 44.34
CA ALA A 204 5.14 -36.26 45.33
C ALA A 204 5.21 -37.74 44.92
N ALA A 205 4.91 -38.05 43.65
CA ALA A 205 4.97 -39.41 43.12
C ALA A 205 6.39 -39.99 43.17
N ARG A 206 7.43 -39.17 42.91
CA ARG A 206 8.84 -39.58 43.05
C ARG A 206 9.19 -39.94 44.48
N LYS A 207 8.82 -39.09 45.44
CA LYS A 207 9.03 -39.37 46.87
C LYS A 207 8.32 -40.65 47.31
N GLU A 208 7.10 -40.89 46.85
CA GLU A 208 6.37 -42.12 47.15
C GLU A 208 7.05 -43.36 46.57
N ARG A 209 7.56 -43.29 45.33
CA ARG A 209 8.34 -44.38 44.71
C ARG A 209 9.63 -44.64 45.50
N GLU A 210 10.40 -43.61 45.83
CA GLU A 210 11.62 -43.70 46.64
C GLU A 210 11.35 -44.33 48.01
N GLN A 211 10.26 -43.94 48.68
CA GLN A 211 9.85 -44.54 49.95
C GLN A 211 9.52 -46.03 49.79
N LYS A 212 8.74 -46.42 48.77
CA LYS A 212 8.41 -47.83 48.50
C LYS A 212 9.65 -48.66 48.19
N GLU A 213 10.58 -48.12 47.41
CA GLU A 213 11.86 -48.79 47.09
C GLU A 213 12.74 -49.00 48.33
N LEU A 214 12.72 -48.07 49.29
CA LEU A 214 13.40 -48.25 50.56
C LEU A 214 12.79 -49.41 51.35
N PHE A 215 11.47 -49.51 51.46
CA PHE A 215 10.84 -50.63 52.17
C PHE A 215 11.14 -51.99 51.52
N VAL A 216 11.15 -52.09 50.19
CA VAL A 216 11.47 -53.34 49.47
C VAL A 216 12.95 -53.75 49.62
N ARG A 217 13.86 -52.81 49.90
CA ARG A 217 15.29 -53.13 50.13
C ARG A 217 15.62 -53.57 51.56
N PHE A 218 14.70 -53.37 52.50
CA PHE A 218 14.90 -53.67 53.93
C PHE A 218 14.00 -54.80 54.45
N ASP A 219 13.21 -55.45 53.58
CA ASP A 219 12.57 -56.77 53.77
C ASP A 219 13.44 -57.88 53.15
#